data_AF-A0A9D8JIH7-F1
#
_entry.id   AF-A0A9D8JIH7-F1
#
_cell.length_a   1.000
_cell.length_b   1.000
_cell.length_c   1.000
_cell.angle_alpha   90.00
_cell.angle_beta   90.00
_cell.angle_gamma   90.00
#
_symmetry.space_group_name_H-M   'P 1'
#
loop_
_entity.id
_entity.type
_entity.pdbx_description
1 polymer ?
#
loop_
_entity_poly.entity_id
_entity_poly.type
_entity_poly.pdbx_seq_one_letter_code
_entity_poly.pdbx_strand_id
1 'polypeptide(L)'
;MSTSRPTASLKSISMLPSFHSNSASHASPKALVNGSGDTDQVLANQPEPKSFIAAALAWRGSVTPIVLPRVIWASVFASLVSCIIFFAPNFHIPITPFEYSGAVLALILVMRVNAGHDRWWEARKLWGSVVNQSRNLGIVIAAYGEADKTVTDRLLRLVAAWPHVMRESLRSEKSLREVETILGPELAADIRNAQHMPVYVGHLIAQGLASLRRYHMDPMAFHRAETERSALIDAIGACERIRNTRMPLALAIKTRRFLFLFLALLPFALIERVEFFTPLIMALASYPLFSLDEIGAELQNPFSPRNLSHLPLDGICDNIAKNVLALIDQRDPG
;
A
#
# COMPACT_ATOMS: atom_id res chain seq x y z
N MET A 1 33.12 36.23 61.95
CA MET A 1 34.00 35.65 63.00
C MET A 1 33.24 34.49 63.64
N SER A 2 33.81 33.33 63.96
CA SER A 2 35.06 32.68 63.52
C SER A 2 34.98 31.19 63.90
N THR A 3 35.42 30.28 63.02
CA THR A 3 36.02 28.94 63.32
C THR A 3 35.35 28.01 64.37
N SER A 4 35.10 26.73 64.06
CA SER A 4 36.16 25.76 63.72
C SER A 4 35.65 24.50 63.00
N ARG A 5 36.57 23.78 62.32
CA ARG A 5 36.35 22.49 61.64
C ARG A 5 36.67 21.31 62.59
N PRO A 6 36.48 20.07 62.12
CA PRO A 6 37.71 19.27 61.87
C PRO A 6 37.86 18.74 60.42
N THR A 7 39.12 18.72 59.98
CA THR A 7 39.68 17.91 58.89
C THR A 7 40.01 16.49 59.44
N ALA A 8 40.27 15.40 58.70
CA ALA A 8 40.59 15.13 57.29
C ALA A 8 40.01 13.71 56.92
N SER A 9 40.44 12.89 55.94
CA SER A 9 41.54 12.99 54.96
C SER A 9 41.32 12.18 53.66
N LEU A 10 41.54 12.86 52.54
CA LEU A 10 42.12 12.43 51.25
C LEU A 10 42.64 10.98 51.10
N LYS A 11 42.17 10.31 50.03
CA LYS A 11 43.02 9.60 49.04
C LYS A 11 42.57 9.97 47.62
N SER A 12 43.52 10.07 46.70
CA SER A 12 43.38 10.63 45.34
C SER A 12 43.67 9.59 44.25
N ILE A 13 43.78 10.03 42.99
CA ILE A 13 44.24 9.29 41.77
C ILE A 13 43.10 8.46 41.12
N SER A 14 42.30 8.97 40.19
CA SER A 14 42.56 9.45 38.80
C SER A 14 42.83 8.34 37.77
N MET A 15 41.93 8.19 36.78
CA MET A 15 42.24 8.19 35.33
C MET A 15 40.96 7.99 34.49
N LEU A 16 40.82 8.81 33.44
CA LEU A 16 39.92 8.55 32.30
C LEU A 16 40.66 7.69 31.27
N PRO A 17 39.92 6.88 30.50
CA PRO A 17 40.09 6.88 29.04
C PRO A 17 38.72 7.17 28.38
N SER A 18 38.57 8.29 27.67
CA SER A 18 38.87 8.45 26.23
C SER A 18 37.83 7.79 25.31
N PHE A 19 37.09 8.62 24.56
CA PHE A 19 36.22 8.21 23.47
C PHE A 19 36.95 7.35 22.43
N HIS A 20 36.34 6.22 22.04
CA HIS A 20 36.41 5.76 20.66
C HIS A 20 35.03 5.36 20.14
N SER A 21 34.69 5.92 18.99
CA SER A 21 33.54 5.55 18.19
C SER A 21 33.66 4.13 17.66
N ASN A 22 32.57 3.36 17.71
CA ASN A 22 32.39 2.31 16.72
C ASN A 22 30.92 2.15 16.34
N SER A 23 30.62 2.43 15.07
CA SER A 23 29.33 2.19 14.45
C SER A 23 29.19 0.69 14.14
N ALA A 24 28.23 0.03 14.79
CA ALA A 24 27.80 -1.32 14.42
C ALA A 24 26.32 -1.29 14.03
N SER A 25 26.03 -1.84 12.85
CA SER A 25 24.75 -1.71 12.16
C SER A 25 23.57 -2.41 12.85
N HIS A 26 22.37 -1.89 12.58
CA HIS A 26 21.10 -2.54 12.85
C HIS A 26 21.10 -4.02 12.42
N ALA A 27 20.90 -4.92 13.38
CA ALA A 27 20.43 -6.28 13.14
C ALA A 27 18.94 -6.37 13.50
N SER A 28 18.07 -6.34 12.49
CA SER A 28 16.65 -6.62 12.69
C SER A 28 16.45 -8.09 13.08
N PRO A 29 15.59 -8.41 14.07
CA PRO A 29 15.36 -9.79 14.48
C PRO A 29 14.64 -10.59 13.38
N LYS A 30 15.11 -11.81 13.11
CA LYS A 30 14.46 -12.75 12.19
C LYS A 30 13.09 -13.17 12.74
N ALA A 31 12.02 -12.76 12.09
CA ALA A 31 10.72 -13.40 12.24
C ALA A 31 10.70 -14.70 11.42
N LEU A 32 10.80 -15.84 12.11
CA LEU A 32 10.42 -17.15 11.56
C LEU A 32 8.96 -17.40 11.92
N VAL A 33 8.04 -17.19 10.97
CA VAL A 33 6.63 -17.55 11.11
C VAL A 33 6.23 -18.39 9.91
N ASN A 34 5.73 -19.60 10.17
CA ASN A 34 5.18 -20.49 9.15
C ASN A 34 3.72 -20.14 8.87
N GLY A 35 3.37 -19.91 7.61
CA GLY A 35 1.99 -19.72 7.16
C GLY A 35 1.95 -19.18 5.73
N SER A 36 1.35 -19.92 4.80
CA SER A 36 1.39 -19.66 3.35
C SER A 36 0.52 -18.48 2.87
N GLY A 37 0.41 -17.42 3.67
CA GLY A 37 -0.24 -16.15 3.32
C GLY A 37 0.62 -14.91 3.55
N ASP A 38 1.72 -15.04 4.30
CA ASP A 38 2.57 -13.90 4.71
C ASP A 38 3.60 -13.50 3.63
N THR A 39 4.01 -14.47 2.80
CA THR A 39 5.04 -14.27 1.77
C THR A 39 4.69 -13.27 0.68
N ASP A 40 3.40 -13.03 0.44
CA ASP A 40 2.94 -12.12 -0.61
C ASP A 40 2.91 -10.66 -0.12
N GLN A 41 2.63 -10.43 1.18
CA GLN A 41 2.75 -9.09 1.79
C GLN A 41 4.20 -8.62 1.83
N VAL A 42 5.15 -9.53 2.10
CA VAL A 42 6.59 -9.24 2.19
C VAL A 42 7.16 -8.65 0.89
N LEU A 43 6.55 -8.90 -0.28
CA LEU A 43 7.05 -8.46 -1.58
C LEU A 43 6.64 -7.04 -2.00
N ALA A 44 5.60 -6.47 -1.41
CA ALA A 44 5.09 -5.17 -1.83
C ALA A 44 6.01 -4.03 -1.37
N ASN A 45 6.44 -3.17 -2.30
CA ASN A 45 7.29 -1.99 -2.05
C ASN A 45 8.71 -2.29 -1.54
N GLN A 46 9.28 -3.46 -1.86
CA GLN A 46 10.71 -3.70 -1.67
C GLN A 46 11.55 -2.77 -2.57
N PRO A 47 12.75 -2.32 -2.14
CA PRO A 47 13.65 -1.54 -2.98
C PRO A 47 14.13 -2.34 -4.19
N GLU A 48 14.23 -1.68 -5.35
CA GLU A 48 14.74 -2.30 -6.57
C GLU A 48 16.16 -2.87 -6.37
N PRO A 49 16.47 -4.09 -6.88
CA PRO A 49 17.82 -4.62 -6.84
C PRO A 49 18.81 -3.68 -7.53
N LYS A 50 19.90 -3.30 -6.83
CA LYS A 50 20.92 -2.37 -7.36
C LYS A 50 21.61 -2.84 -8.65
N SER A 51 21.47 -4.11 -9.02
CA SER A 51 22.01 -4.67 -10.27
C SER A 51 20.88 -4.82 -11.29
N PHE A 52 21.03 -4.19 -12.44
CA PHE A 52 20.10 -4.28 -13.57
C PHE A 52 19.75 -5.72 -13.94
N ILE A 53 20.74 -6.63 -13.96
CA ILE A 53 20.52 -8.04 -14.30
C ILE A 53 19.69 -8.75 -13.22
N ALA A 54 19.93 -8.43 -11.94
CA ALA A 54 19.16 -8.99 -10.84
C ALA A 54 17.70 -8.49 -10.82
N ALA A 55 17.46 -7.23 -11.22
CA ALA A 55 16.12 -6.69 -11.42
C ALA A 55 15.43 -7.30 -12.66
N ALA A 56 16.13 -7.38 -13.80
CA ALA A 56 15.59 -7.92 -15.05
C ALA A 56 15.23 -9.43 -14.98
N LEU A 57 15.93 -10.19 -14.13
CA LEU A 57 15.67 -11.62 -13.87
C LEU A 57 14.85 -11.86 -12.59
N ALA A 58 14.29 -10.82 -11.97
CA ALA A 58 13.50 -10.95 -10.75
C ALA A 58 12.17 -11.67 -11.02
N TRP A 59 12.02 -12.88 -10.49
CA TRP A 59 10.79 -13.67 -10.63
C TRP A 59 9.69 -13.25 -9.65
N ARG A 60 10.07 -12.96 -8.39
CA ARG A 60 9.14 -12.54 -7.33
C ARG A 60 8.92 -11.03 -7.40
N GLY A 61 7.69 -10.57 -7.20
CA GLY A 61 7.31 -9.17 -7.37
C GLY A 61 7.10 -8.72 -8.83
N SER A 62 7.55 -9.51 -9.81
CA SER A 62 7.23 -9.28 -11.22
C SER A 62 5.82 -9.77 -11.56
N VAL A 63 5.22 -9.14 -12.58
CA VAL A 63 3.98 -9.59 -13.25
C VAL A 63 4.22 -10.82 -14.14
N THR A 64 5.47 -11.13 -14.49
CA THR A 64 5.86 -12.27 -15.35
C THR A 64 5.15 -13.59 -14.98
N PRO A 65 5.11 -14.06 -13.72
CA PRO A 65 4.51 -15.35 -13.38
C PRO A 65 2.99 -15.38 -13.59
N ILE A 66 2.30 -14.23 -13.50
CA ILE A 66 0.85 -14.10 -13.69
C ILE A 66 0.49 -14.19 -15.18
N VAL A 67 1.32 -13.61 -16.05
CA VAL A 67 1.07 -13.58 -17.50
C VAL A 67 1.67 -14.77 -18.25
N LEU A 68 2.71 -15.42 -17.69
CA LEU A 68 3.42 -16.52 -18.34
C LEU A 68 2.51 -17.67 -18.83
N PRO A 69 1.48 -18.13 -18.07
CA PRO A 69 0.54 -19.13 -18.59
C PRO A 69 -0.19 -18.67 -19.87
N ARG A 70 -0.51 -17.37 -19.97
CA ARG A 70 -1.19 -16.78 -21.15
C ARG A 70 -0.23 -16.70 -22.35
N VAL A 71 1.04 -16.40 -22.11
CA VAL A 71 2.12 -16.41 -23.12
C VAL A 71 2.36 -17.84 -23.62
N ILE A 72 2.46 -18.82 -22.73
CA ILE A 72 2.60 -20.24 -23.10
C ILE A 72 1.41 -20.69 -23.95
N TRP A 73 0.17 -20.38 -23.55
CA TRP A 73 -1.01 -20.68 -24.36
C TRP A 73 -0.98 -20.02 -25.74
N ALA A 74 -0.55 -18.76 -25.83
CA ALA A 74 -0.41 -18.05 -27.10
C ALA A 74 0.64 -18.71 -28.02
N SER A 75 1.79 -19.13 -27.48
CA SER A 75 2.83 -19.85 -28.24
C SER A 75 2.42 -21.27 -28.65
N VAL A 76 1.71 -22.01 -27.78
CA VAL A 76 1.15 -23.33 -28.13
C VAL A 76 0.12 -23.18 -29.25
N PHE A 77 -0.78 -22.19 -29.15
CA PHE A 77 -1.73 -21.87 -30.22
C PHE A 77 -1.03 -21.51 -31.54
N ALA A 78 0.00 -20.65 -31.49
CA ALA A 78 0.81 -20.34 -32.67
C ALA A 78 1.50 -21.58 -33.27
N SER A 79 1.98 -22.52 -32.44
CA SER A 79 2.56 -23.79 -32.89
C SER A 79 1.54 -24.66 -33.61
N LEU A 80 0.29 -24.72 -33.11
CA LEU A 80 -0.81 -25.43 -33.76
C LEU A 80 -1.17 -24.78 -35.11
N VAL A 81 -1.23 -23.45 -35.18
CA VAL A 81 -1.47 -22.71 -36.44
C VAL A 81 -0.36 -22.97 -37.46
N SER A 82 0.91 -22.90 -37.05
CA SER A 82 2.07 -23.25 -37.90
C SER A 82 1.98 -24.68 -38.43
N CYS A 83 1.63 -25.63 -37.56
CA CYS A 83 1.48 -27.04 -37.94
C CYS A 83 0.34 -27.24 -38.96
N ILE A 84 -0.83 -26.64 -38.73
CA ILE A 84 -1.98 -26.76 -39.63
C ILE A 84 -1.68 -26.20 -41.02
N ILE A 85 -1.08 -25.01 -41.11
CA ILE A 85 -0.80 -24.37 -42.40
C ILE A 85 0.35 -25.07 -43.14
N PHE A 86 1.32 -25.68 -42.43
CA PHE A 86 2.32 -26.55 -43.05
C PHE A 86 1.68 -27.74 -43.80
N PHE A 87 0.57 -28.29 -43.29
CA PHE A 87 -0.20 -29.34 -43.99
C PHE A 87 -1.26 -28.78 -44.96
N ALA A 88 -1.62 -27.50 -44.89
CA ALA A 88 -2.66 -26.86 -45.69
C ALA A 88 -2.26 -25.40 -46.06
N PRO A 89 -1.36 -25.20 -47.05
CA PRO A 89 -0.71 -23.91 -47.32
C PRO A 89 -1.59 -22.81 -47.96
N ASN A 90 -2.91 -23.00 -47.98
CA ASN A 90 -3.85 -22.17 -48.75
C ASN A 90 -4.41 -20.94 -48.01
N PHE A 91 -3.94 -20.65 -46.79
CA PHE A 91 -4.47 -19.55 -45.97
C PHE A 91 -3.37 -18.76 -45.25
N HIS A 92 -3.23 -17.48 -45.60
CA HIS A 92 -2.37 -16.50 -44.94
C HIS A 92 -3.12 -15.16 -44.84
N ILE A 93 -2.73 -14.32 -43.88
CA ILE A 93 -3.27 -12.96 -43.72
C ILE A 93 -2.10 -11.98 -43.85
N PRO A 94 -2.19 -10.88 -44.62
CA PRO A 94 -1.11 -9.90 -44.70
C PRO A 94 -0.81 -9.30 -43.32
N ILE A 95 0.47 -9.04 -43.03
CA ILE A 95 0.91 -8.50 -41.73
C ILE A 95 0.59 -7.01 -41.52
N THR A 96 0.38 -6.24 -42.60
CA THR A 96 0.20 -4.78 -42.52
C THR A 96 -0.95 -4.30 -41.61
N PRO A 97 -2.12 -4.96 -41.49
CA PRO A 97 -3.15 -4.57 -40.52
C PRO A 97 -2.70 -4.76 -39.07
N PHE A 98 -1.77 -5.67 -38.80
CA PHE A 98 -1.22 -5.92 -37.46
C PHE A 98 -0.20 -4.86 -37.04
N GLU A 99 0.51 -4.26 -37.98
CA GLU A 99 1.41 -3.14 -37.71
C GLU A 99 0.61 -1.92 -37.20
N TYR A 100 -0.47 -1.53 -37.90
CA TYR A 100 -1.35 -0.45 -37.47
C TYR A 100 -2.13 -0.77 -36.19
N SER A 101 -2.75 -1.96 -36.11
CA SER A 101 -3.54 -2.33 -34.93
C SER A 101 -2.68 -2.58 -33.69
N GLY A 102 -1.44 -3.04 -33.85
CA GLY A 102 -0.46 -3.19 -32.77
C GLY A 102 -0.07 -1.84 -32.17
N ALA A 103 0.15 -0.81 -32.99
CA ALA A 103 0.41 0.55 -32.53
C ALA A 103 -0.79 1.12 -31.72
N VAL A 104 -2.02 0.94 -32.21
CA VAL A 104 -3.24 1.36 -31.51
C VAL A 104 -3.45 0.58 -30.20
N LEU A 105 -3.17 -0.73 -30.21
CA LEU A 105 -3.27 -1.58 -29.02
C LEU A 105 -2.26 -1.17 -27.95
N ALA A 106 -1.00 -0.91 -28.33
CA ALA A 106 0.05 -0.41 -27.45
C ALA A 106 -0.35 0.92 -26.80
N LEU A 107 -0.89 1.87 -27.58
CA LEU A 107 -1.38 3.14 -27.05
C LEU A 107 -2.52 2.95 -26.03
N ILE A 108 -3.50 2.09 -26.33
CA ILE A 108 -4.62 1.78 -25.42
C ILE A 108 -4.10 1.15 -24.10
N LEU A 109 -3.12 0.26 -24.18
CA LEU A 109 -2.51 -0.38 -23.01
C LEU A 109 -1.71 0.61 -22.16
N VAL A 110 -0.92 1.51 -22.77
CA VAL A 110 -0.20 2.58 -22.05
C VAL A 110 -1.18 3.51 -21.34
N MET A 111 -2.26 3.93 -22.00
CA MET A 111 -3.30 4.77 -21.38
C MET A 111 -3.98 4.08 -20.18
N ARG A 112 -4.18 2.76 -20.26
CA ARG A 112 -4.70 1.93 -19.15
C ARG A 112 -3.70 1.87 -17.98
N VAL A 113 -2.40 1.72 -18.25
CA VAL A 113 -1.36 1.74 -17.21
C VAL A 113 -1.29 3.11 -16.52
N ASN A 114 -1.27 4.20 -17.28
CA ASN A 114 -1.21 5.57 -16.74
C ASN A 114 -2.40 5.87 -15.83
N ALA A 115 -3.63 5.59 -16.28
CA ALA A 115 -4.82 5.81 -15.47
C ALA A 115 -4.92 4.86 -14.24
N GLY A 116 -4.16 3.75 -14.23
CA GLY A 116 -3.96 2.92 -13.04
C GLY A 116 -2.96 3.56 -12.07
N HIS A 117 -1.80 3.99 -12.58
CA HIS A 117 -0.77 4.68 -11.83
C HIS A 117 -1.30 5.93 -11.12
N ASP A 118 -2.13 6.75 -11.79
CA ASP A 118 -2.71 7.95 -11.20
C ASP A 118 -3.58 7.65 -9.96
N ARG A 119 -4.35 6.56 -9.99
CA ARG A 119 -5.17 6.10 -8.84
C ARG A 119 -4.29 5.61 -7.69
N TRP A 120 -3.22 4.87 -8.01
CA TRP A 120 -2.25 4.41 -7.03
C TRP A 120 -1.55 5.59 -6.34
N TRP A 121 -1.15 6.59 -7.12
CA TRP A 121 -0.51 7.81 -6.62
C TRP A 121 -1.47 8.70 -5.83
N GLU A 122 -2.74 8.83 -6.26
CA GLU A 122 -3.79 9.51 -5.50
C GLU A 122 -3.99 8.85 -4.13
N ALA A 123 -4.12 7.53 -4.08
CA ALA A 123 -4.22 6.76 -2.84
C ALA A 123 -2.97 6.92 -1.95
N ARG A 124 -1.76 6.89 -2.53
CA ARG A 124 -0.51 7.09 -1.78
C ARG A 124 -0.44 8.48 -1.13
N LYS A 125 -0.91 9.52 -1.82
CA LYS A 125 -1.00 10.89 -1.30
C LYS A 125 -2.05 11.01 -0.18
N LEU A 126 -3.23 10.42 -0.35
CA LEU A 126 -4.28 10.41 0.68
C LEU A 126 -3.81 9.73 1.97
N TRP A 127 -3.15 8.58 1.88
CA TRP A 127 -2.55 7.93 3.04
C TRP A 127 -1.38 8.73 3.65
N GLY A 128 -0.64 9.49 2.85
CA GLY A 128 0.32 10.48 3.35
C GLY A 128 -0.33 11.62 4.13
N SER A 129 -1.54 12.04 3.72
CA SER A 129 -2.36 12.99 4.46
C SER A 129 -2.79 12.41 5.81
N VAL A 130 -3.36 11.19 5.82
CA VAL A 130 -3.80 10.48 7.05
C VAL A 130 -2.68 10.42 8.10
N VAL A 131 -1.44 10.09 7.68
CA VAL A 131 -0.25 10.11 8.57
C VAL A 131 -0.07 11.47 9.25
N ASN A 132 -0.20 12.56 8.50
CA ASN A 132 -0.04 13.92 9.02
C ASN A 132 -1.20 14.33 9.92
N GLN A 133 -2.45 14.09 9.50
CA GLN A 133 -3.64 14.42 10.29
C GLN A 133 -3.67 13.67 11.62
N SER A 134 -3.44 12.36 11.64
CA SER A 134 -3.44 11.59 12.89
C SER A 134 -2.37 12.06 13.87
N ARG A 135 -1.17 12.43 13.38
CA ARG A 135 -0.11 13.01 14.22
C ARG A 135 -0.48 14.39 14.76
N ASN A 136 -0.95 15.30 13.91
CA ASN A 136 -1.37 16.65 14.32
C ASN A 136 -2.51 16.60 15.34
N LEU A 137 -3.52 15.76 15.08
CA LEU A 137 -4.65 15.53 15.97
C LEU A 137 -4.18 14.99 17.32
N GLY A 138 -3.28 14.01 17.33
CA GLY A 138 -2.66 13.48 18.54
C GLY A 138 -1.91 14.56 19.33
N ILE A 139 -1.09 15.38 18.67
CA ILE A 139 -0.33 16.48 19.31
C ILE A 139 -1.28 17.50 19.96
N VAL A 140 -2.33 17.94 19.26
CA VAL A 140 -3.29 18.91 19.80
C VAL A 140 -4.08 18.32 20.97
N ILE A 141 -4.48 17.04 20.89
CA ILE A 141 -5.18 16.35 22.00
C ILE A 141 -4.25 16.21 23.21
N ALA A 142 -3.00 15.79 23.02
CA ALA A 142 -2.04 15.62 24.12
C ALA A 142 -1.69 16.94 24.82
N ALA A 143 -1.47 18.03 24.06
CA ALA A 143 -1.04 19.32 24.59
C ALA A 143 -2.17 20.17 25.20
N TYR A 144 -3.42 20.03 24.74
CA TYR A 144 -4.55 20.84 25.20
C TYR A 144 -5.64 20.05 25.94
N GLY A 145 -5.48 18.73 26.07
CA GLY A 145 -6.37 17.82 26.80
C GLY A 145 -5.98 17.61 28.27
N GLU A 146 -5.30 18.57 28.91
CA GLU A 146 -4.74 18.40 30.25
C GLU A 146 -5.80 18.17 31.35
N ALA A 147 -6.99 18.77 31.20
CA ALA A 147 -8.02 18.79 32.22
C ALA A 147 -8.67 17.42 32.54
N ASP A 148 -8.60 16.44 31.64
CA ASP A 148 -9.04 15.07 31.89
C ASP A 148 -8.07 14.08 31.22
N LYS A 149 -7.22 13.43 32.03
CA LYS A 149 -6.29 12.42 31.53
C LYS A 149 -7.01 11.25 30.87
N THR A 150 -8.10 10.75 31.48
CA THR A 150 -8.80 9.54 31.02
C THR A 150 -9.47 9.71 29.66
N VAL A 151 -10.07 10.88 29.41
CA VAL A 151 -10.66 11.22 28.11
C VAL A 151 -9.59 11.44 27.06
N THR A 152 -8.49 12.13 27.42
CA THR A 152 -7.36 12.38 26.51
C THR A 152 -6.66 11.11 26.07
N ASP A 153 -6.39 10.18 26.98
CA ASP A 153 -5.74 8.91 26.65
C ASP A 153 -6.66 8.02 25.80
N ARG A 154 -7.96 8.00 26.10
CA ARG A 154 -8.98 7.32 25.28
C ARG A 154 -9.03 7.92 23.86
N LEU A 155 -8.96 9.24 23.74
CA LEU A 155 -8.90 9.94 22.45
C LEU A 155 -7.63 9.59 21.66
N LEU A 156 -6.46 9.61 22.31
CA LEU A 156 -5.19 9.24 21.66
C LEU A 156 -5.22 7.79 21.17
N ARG A 157 -5.79 6.86 21.96
CA ARG A 157 -6.02 5.47 21.53
C ARG A 157 -7.01 5.36 20.35
N LEU A 158 -8.09 6.14 20.34
CA LEU A 158 -9.02 6.19 19.20
C LEU A 158 -8.34 6.71 17.93
N VAL A 159 -7.52 7.75 18.03
CA VAL A 159 -6.73 8.30 16.90
C VAL A 159 -5.67 7.32 16.41
N ALA A 160 -5.02 6.57 17.32
CA ALA A 160 -4.07 5.51 16.99
C ALA A 160 -4.75 4.31 16.29
N ALA A 161 -5.97 3.94 16.69
CA ALA A 161 -6.72 2.84 16.10
C ALA A 161 -7.39 3.19 14.77
N TRP A 162 -7.73 4.47 14.54
CA TRP A 162 -8.49 4.92 13.36
C TRP A 162 -7.87 4.51 12.00
N PRO A 163 -6.54 4.60 11.76
CA PRO A 163 -5.90 4.10 10.53
C PRO A 163 -6.12 2.60 10.28
N HIS A 164 -6.05 1.76 11.32
CA HIS A 164 -6.34 0.32 11.19
C HIS A 164 -7.81 0.10 10.80
N VAL A 165 -8.75 0.83 11.41
CA VAL A 165 -10.17 0.77 11.05
C VAL A 165 -10.42 1.25 9.60
N MET A 166 -9.70 2.28 9.15
CA MET A 166 -9.71 2.74 7.75
C MET A 166 -9.17 1.66 6.79
N ARG A 167 -8.05 1.02 7.14
CA ARG A 167 -7.44 -0.07 6.36
C ARG A 167 -8.39 -1.25 6.19
N GLU A 168 -8.94 -1.76 7.29
CA GLU A 168 -9.90 -2.87 7.29
C GLU A 168 -11.15 -2.52 6.47
N SER A 169 -11.71 -1.31 6.69
CA SER A 169 -12.85 -0.81 5.93
C SER A 169 -12.55 -0.83 4.43
N LEU A 170 -11.39 -0.32 3.98
CA LEU A 170 -11.00 -0.29 2.57
C LEU A 170 -10.74 -1.67 1.97
N ARG A 171 -10.15 -2.61 2.74
CA ARG A 171 -9.97 -4.02 2.35
C ARG A 171 -11.29 -4.80 2.29
N SER A 172 -12.39 -4.22 2.81
CA SER A 172 -13.68 -4.92 3.05
C SER A 172 -13.54 -6.09 4.02
N GLU A 173 -12.57 -5.98 4.92
CA GLU A 173 -12.29 -6.93 5.98
C GLU A 173 -12.81 -6.39 7.32
N LYS A 174 -12.95 -7.28 8.30
CA LYS A 174 -13.31 -6.93 9.68
C LYS A 174 -12.30 -7.51 10.66
N SER A 175 -11.03 -7.65 10.27
CA SER A 175 -9.98 -8.23 11.11
C SER A 175 -9.40 -7.17 12.06
N LEU A 176 -10.21 -6.74 13.03
CA LEU A 176 -9.90 -5.66 13.97
C LEU A 176 -8.92 -6.06 15.10
N ARG A 177 -7.93 -6.94 14.86
CA ARG A 177 -7.05 -7.49 15.90
C ARG A 177 -6.19 -6.42 16.61
N GLU A 178 -5.62 -5.52 15.83
CA GLU A 178 -4.82 -4.40 16.36
C GLU A 178 -5.71 -3.40 17.10
N VAL A 179 -6.95 -3.22 16.62
CA VAL A 179 -7.95 -2.34 17.24
C VAL A 179 -8.44 -2.92 18.58
N GLU A 180 -8.67 -4.24 18.65
CA GLU A 180 -8.94 -4.98 19.90
C GLU A 180 -7.80 -4.83 20.91
N THR A 181 -6.55 -4.76 20.43
CA THR A 181 -5.36 -4.55 21.27
C THR A 181 -5.24 -3.11 21.79
N ILE A 182 -5.60 -2.11 20.97
CA ILE A 182 -5.48 -0.68 21.33
C ILE A 182 -6.67 -0.17 22.19
N LEU A 183 -7.89 -0.62 21.86
CA LEU A 183 -9.16 -0.14 22.42
C LEU A 183 -9.89 -1.13 23.33
N GLY A 184 -9.46 -2.39 23.38
CA GLY A 184 -10.16 -3.47 24.07
C GLY A 184 -11.23 -4.16 23.20
N PRO A 185 -11.66 -5.38 23.60
CA PRO A 185 -12.53 -6.23 22.79
C PRO A 185 -13.97 -5.69 22.65
N GLU A 186 -14.52 -5.05 23.68
CA GLU A 186 -15.88 -4.53 23.67
C GLU A 186 -16.06 -3.44 22.61
N LEU A 187 -15.23 -2.39 22.66
CA LEU A 187 -15.33 -1.28 21.72
C LEU A 187 -14.97 -1.70 20.28
N ALA A 188 -14.08 -2.67 20.12
CA ALA A 188 -13.80 -3.24 18.81
C ALA A 188 -14.98 -4.06 18.25
N ALA A 189 -15.77 -4.72 19.10
CA ALA A 189 -17.01 -5.38 18.68
C ALA A 189 -18.08 -4.36 18.25
N ASP A 190 -18.20 -3.22 18.94
CA ASP A 190 -19.09 -2.12 18.50
C ASP A 190 -18.66 -1.56 17.14
N ILE A 191 -17.36 -1.29 16.96
CA ILE A 191 -16.78 -0.84 15.68
C ILE A 191 -17.05 -1.86 14.57
N ARG A 192 -16.88 -3.16 14.85
CA ARG A 192 -17.15 -4.28 13.92
C ARG A 192 -18.60 -4.33 13.45
N ASN A 193 -19.54 -3.93 14.31
CA ASN A 193 -20.98 -3.96 14.05
C ASN A 193 -21.52 -2.64 13.46
N ALA A 194 -20.76 -1.55 13.53
CA ALA A 194 -21.13 -0.28 12.91
C ALA A 194 -21.31 -0.38 11.39
N GLN A 195 -22.29 0.36 10.85
CA GLN A 195 -22.58 0.39 9.41
C GLN A 195 -21.38 0.89 8.57
N HIS A 196 -20.66 1.89 9.08
CA HIS A 196 -19.43 2.39 8.47
C HIS A 196 -18.36 2.69 9.54
N MET A 197 -17.46 1.73 9.71
CA MET A 197 -16.52 1.67 10.85
C MET A 197 -15.66 2.95 11.04
N PRO A 198 -15.05 3.55 9.99
CA PRO A 198 -14.23 4.76 10.14
C PRO A 198 -15.03 6.00 10.56
N VAL A 199 -16.29 6.12 10.12
CA VAL A 199 -17.18 7.22 10.53
C VAL A 199 -17.63 7.04 11.98
N TYR A 200 -17.89 5.80 12.41
CA TYR A 200 -18.23 5.51 13.80
C TYR A 200 -17.09 5.89 14.76
N VAL A 201 -15.85 5.49 14.47
CA VAL A 201 -14.68 5.92 15.27
C VAL A 201 -14.46 7.43 15.18
N GLY A 202 -14.66 8.02 13.99
CA GLY A 202 -14.63 9.48 13.82
C GLY A 202 -15.68 10.23 14.64
N HIS A 203 -16.83 9.61 14.92
CA HIS A 203 -17.85 10.14 15.82
C HIS A 203 -17.45 10.01 17.29
N LEU A 204 -16.85 8.88 17.71
CA LEU A 204 -16.31 8.71 19.07
C LEU A 204 -15.22 9.74 19.37
N ILE A 205 -14.35 10.05 18.40
CA ILE A 205 -13.35 11.12 18.51
C ILE A 205 -14.05 12.49 18.70
N ALA A 206 -15.08 12.80 17.91
CA ALA A 206 -15.83 14.05 18.06
C ALA A 206 -16.51 14.18 19.45
N GLN A 207 -17.09 13.08 19.97
CA GLN A 207 -17.67 13.05 21.33
C GLN A 207 -16.61 13.31 22.42
N GLY A 208 -15.42 12.72 22.30
CA GLY A 208 -14.32 12.97 23.23
C GLY A 208 -13.81 14.41 23.17
N LEU A 209 -13.63 14.98 21.97
CA LEU A 209 -13.25 16.39 21.79
C LEU A 209 -14.30 17.34 22.39
N ALA A 210 -15.59 17.06 22.17
CA ALA A 210 -16.68 17.83 22.77
C ALA A 210 -16.70 17.73 24.30
N SER A 211 -16.24 16.60 24.86
CA SER A 211 -16.06 16.42 26.30
C SER A 211 -14.89 17.26 26.83
N LEU A 212 -13.72 17.21 26.19
CA LEU A 212 -12.58 18.09 26.54
C LEU A 212 -12.94 19.58 26.44
N ARG A 213 -13.78 19.98 25.48
CA ARG A 213 -14.28 21.35 25.36
C ARG A 213 -15.14 21.79 26.56
N ARG A 214 -15.90 20.87 27.18
CA ARG A 214 -16.60 21.12 28.46
C ARG A 214 -15.62 21.25 29.63
N TYR A 215 -14.51 20.52 29.58
CA TYR A 215 -13.38 20.63 30.54
C TYR A 215 -12.38 21.75 30.17
N HIS A 216 -12.86 22.85 29.58
CA HIS A 216 -12.07 24.06 29.31
C HIS A 216 -10.90 23.91 28.32
N MET A 217 -10.89 22.91 27.43
CA MET A 217 -10.00 22.92 26.26
C MET A 217 -10.15 24.23 25.48
N ASP A 218 -9.03 24.81 25.07
CA ASP A 218 -8.97 26.07 24.33
C ASP A 218 -9.86 26.02 23.05
N PRO A 219 -10.66 27.06 22.74
CA PRO A 219 -11.55 27.05 21.57
C PRO A 219 -10.83 26.91 20.23
N MET A 220 -9.63 27.47 20.07
CA MET A 220 -8.85 27.38 18.83
C MET A 220 -8.22 26.00 18.69
N ALA A 221 -7.68 25.43 19.77
CA ALA A 221 -7.19 24.06 19.83
C ALA A 221 -8.31 23.04 19.52
N PHE A 222 -9.50 23.23 20.09
CA PHE A 222 -10.67 22.41 19.77
C PHE A 222 -11.04 22.49 18.28
N HIS A 223 -11.13 23.70 17.71
CA HIS A 223 -11.42 23.88 16.28
C HIS A 223 -10.34 23.26 15.38
N ARG A 224 -9.07 23.37 15.78
CA ARG A 224 -7.94 22.74 15.09
C ARG A 224 -8.02 21.22 15.12
N ALA A 225 -8.32 20.62 16.27
CA ALA A 225 -8.52 19.17 16.40
C ALA A 225 -9.70 18.68 15.54
N GLU A 226 -10.82 19.40 15.56
CA GLU A 226 -12.01 19.06 14.75
C GLU A 226 -11.74 19.19 13.24
N THR A 227 -10.85 20.11 12.83
CA THR A 227 -10.38 20.24 11.45
C THR A 227 -9.55 19.04 11.00
N GLU A 228 -8.57 18.61 11.80
CA GLU A 228 -7.76 17.41 11.48
C GLU A 228 -8.62 16.13 11.51
N ARG A 229 -9.59 16.03 12.44
CA ARG A 229 -10.59 14.94 12.49
C ARG A 229 -11.47 14.91 11.23
N SER A 230 -11.91 16.06 10.75
CA SER A 230 -12.73 16.16 9.53
C SER A 230 -11.92 15.76 8.28
N ALA A 231 -10.67 16.20 8.17
CA ALA A 231 -9.78 15.82 7.08
C ALA A 231 -9.48 14.30 7.04
N LEU A 232 -9.51 13.59 8.17
CA LEU A 232 -9.48 12.11 8.18
C LEU A 232 -10.74 11.51 7.52
N ILE A 233 -11.93 12.07 7.78
CA ILE A 233 -13.19 11.65 7.14
C ILE A 233 -13.17 11.92 5.63
N ASP A 234 -12.64 13.07 5.20
CA ASP A 234 -12.46 13.39 3.78
C ASP A 234 -11.49 12.41 3.10
N ALA A 235 -10.41 12.01 3.80
CA ALA A 235 -9.43 11.06 3.27
C ALA A 235 -10.00 9.64 3.08
N ILE A 236 -10.84 9.13 3.99
CA ILE A 236 -11.57 7.87 3.74
C ILE A 236 -12.56 8.02 2.58
N GLY A 237 -13.37 9.07 2.53
CA GLY A 237 -14.30 9.29 1.41
C GLY A 237 -13.62 9.36 0.04
N ALA A 238 -12.44 9.99 -0.04
CA ALA A 238 -11.62 9.99 -1.24
C ALA A 238 -11.04 8.59 -1.58
N CYS A 239 -10.58 7.82 -0.58
CA CYS A 239 -10.13 6.44 -0.79
C CYS A 239 -11.29 5.52 -1.22
N GLU A 240 -12.50 5.72 -0.70
CA GLU A 240 -13.68 4.98 -1.14
C GLU A 240 -14.07 5.30 -2.58
N ARG A 241 -13.95 6.56 -3.02
CA ARG A 241 -14.07 6.93 -4.45
C ARG A 241 -13.06 6.16 -5.31
N ILE A 242 -11.79 6.05 -4.87
CA ILE A 242 -10.77 5.26 -5.57
C ILE A 242 -11.09 3.76 -5.57
N ARG A 243 -11.67 3.22 -4.50
CA ARG A 243 -12.04 1.79 -4.42
C ARG A 243 -13.25 1.45 -5.29
N ASN A 244 -14.31 2.24 -5.15
CA ASN A 244 -15.65 1.92 -5.66
C ASN A 244 -15.81 2.36 -7.12
N THR A 245 -15.29 3.54 -7.49
CA THR A 245 -15.37 4.08 -8.86
C THR A 245 -14.23 3.54 -9.72
N ARG A 246 -14.35 2.29 -10.16
CA ARG A 246 -13.40 1.63 -11.08
C ARG A 246 -13.40 2.30 -12.47
N MET A 247 -12.40 1.99 -13.30
CA MET A 247 -12.38 2.47 -14.68
C MET A 247 -13.65 2.06 -15.45
N PRO A 248 -14.11 2.85 -16.45
CA PRO A 248 -15.29 2.51 -17.24
C PRO A 248 -15.21 1.10 -17.82
N LEU A 249 -16.18 0.25 -17.46
CA LEU A 249 -16.19 -1.16 -17.84
C LEU A 249 -16.12 -1.36 -19.36
N ALA A 250 -16.73 -0.46 -20.13
CA ALA A 250 -16.65 -0.44 -21.59
C ALA A 250 -15.20 -0.37 -22.12
N LEU A 251 -14.35 0.48 -21.52
CA LEU A 251 -12.94 0.57 -21.90
C LEU A 251 -12.22 -0.75 -21.58
N ALA A 252 -12.36 -1.27 -20.37
CA ALA A 252 -11.73 -2.52 -19.96
C ALA A 252 -12.13 -3.73 -20.85
N ILE A 253 -13.42 -3.83 -21.22
CA ILE A 253 -13.91 -4.85 -22.14
C ILE A 253 -13.34 -4.64 -23.55
N LYS A 254 -13.30 -3.40 -24.05
CA LYS A 254 -12.79 -3.11 -25.40
C LYS A 254 -11.29 -3.37 -25.52
N THR A 255 -10.48 -2.96 -24.55
CA THR A 255 -9.04 -3.28 -24.49
C THR A 255 -8.82 -4.79 -24.53
N ARG A 256 -9.51 -5.56 -23.66
CA ARG A 256 -9.34 -7.02 -23.58
C ARG A 256 -9.83 -7.76 -24.83
N ARG A 257 -10.95 -7.35 -25.43
CA ARG A 257 -11.43 -7.92 -26.71
C ARG A 257 -10.47 -7.61 -27.85
N PHE A 258 -9.91 -6.40 -27.91
CA PHE A 258 -8.97 -6.03 -28.97
C PHE A 258 -7.64 -6.78 -28.83
N LEU A 259 -7.09 -6.86 -27.60
CA LEU A 259 -5.93 -7.69 -27.28
C LEU A 259 -6.13 -9.16 -27.67
N PHE A 260 -7.29 -9.74 -27.32
CA PHE A 260 -7.62 -11.12 -27.66
C PHE A 260 -7.68 -11.33 -29.19
N LEU A 261 -8.41 -10.49 -29.92
CA LEU A 261 -8.53 -10.61 -31.38
C LEU A 261 -7.18 -10.40 -32.09
N PHE A 262 -6.38 -9.44 -31.62
CA PHE A 262 -5.03 -9.19 -32.13
C PHE A 262 -4.16 -10.45 -32.00
N LEU A 263 -4.05 -11.00 -30.78
CA LEU A 263 -3.21 -12.18 -30.52
C LEU A 263 -3.78 -13.47 -31.16
N ALA A 264 -5.10 -13.61 -31.30
CA ALA A 264 -5.70 -14.76 -31.96
C ALA A 264 -5.46 -14.78 -33.48
N LEU A 265 -5.35 -13.62 -34.12
CA LEU A 265 -5.14 -13.51 -35.57
C LEU A 265 -3.66 -13.34 -35.96
N LEU A 266 -2.80 -12.86 -35.06
CA LEU A 266 -1.37 -12.63 -35.30
C LEU A 266 -0.59 -13.83 -35.87
N PRO A 267 -0.73 -15.10 -35.40
CA PRO A 267 0.07 -16.20 -35.94
C PRO A 267 -0.20 -16.48 -37.43
N PHE A 268 -1.42 -16.23 -37.92
CA PHE A 268 -1.77 -16.36 -39.35
C PHE A 268 -1.09 -15.31 -40.25
N ALA A 269 -0.57 -14.24 -39.66
CA ALA A 269 0.14 -13.17 -40.36
C ALA A 269 1.67 -13.21 -40.16
N LEU A 270 2.14 -13.89 -39.12
CA LEU A 270 3.57 -14.14 -38.91
C LEU A 270 4.09 -15.28 -39.78
N ILE A 271 3.26 -16.28 -40.08
CA ILE A 271 3.72 -17.55 -40.65
C ILE A 271 4.45 -17.41 -41.99
N GLU A 272 4.00 -16.52 -42.88
CA GLU A 272 4.62 -16.26 -44.18
C GLU A 272 6.06 -15.71 -44.08
N ARG A 273 6.42 -15.10 -42.93
CA ARG A 273 7.73 -14.47 -42.72
C ARG A 273 8.70 -15.25 -41.84
N VAL A 274 8.18 -16.06 -40.91
CA VAL A 274 8.99 -16.75 -39.89
C VAL A 274 8.67 -18.23 -39.69
N GLU A 275 7.64 -18.77 -40.35
CA GLU A 275 7.29 -20.19 -40.41
C GLU A 275 7.45 -20.94 -39.07
N PHE A 276 8.55 -21.68 -38.90
CA PHE A 276 8.93 -22.44 -37.71
C PHE A 276 9.15 -21.58 -36.45
N PHE A 277 9.64 -20.35 -36.60
CA PHE A 277 9.89 -19.43 -35.49
C PHE A 277 8.64 -18.65 -35.03
N THR A 278 7.50 -18.82 -35.71
CA THR A 278 6.22 -18.17 -35.34
C THR A 278 5.86 -18.31 -33.85
N PRO A 279 6.02 -19.47 -33.17
CA PRO A 279 5.71 -19.60 -31.74
C PRO A 279 6.62 -18.77 -30.82
N LEU A 280 7.89 -18.57 -31.22
CA LEU A 280 8.87 -17.76 -30.49
C LEU A 280 8.56 -16.26 -30.66
N ILE A 281 8.25 -15.82 -31.89
CA ILE A 281 7.82 -14.44 -32.13
C ILE A 281 6.48 -14.15 -31.43
N MET A 282 5.58 -15.14 -31.36
CA MET A 282 4.34 -15.04 -30.60
C MET A 282 4.59 -14.88 -29.09
N ALA A 283 5.57 -15.60 -28.51
CA ALA A 283 5.97 -15.39 -27.12
C ALA A 283 6.45 -13.95 -26.89
N LEU A 284 7.36 -13.49 -27.77
CA LEU A 284 7.98 -12.17 -27.69
C LEU A 284 6.95 -11.02 -27.85
N ALA A 285 5.95 -11.19 -28.71
CA ALA A 285 4.89 -10.20 -28.92
C ALA A 285 3.82 -10.23 -27.81
N SER A 286 3.40 -11.42 -27.36
CA SER A 286 2.32 -11.54 -26.36
C SER A 286 2.78 -11.18 -24.95
N TYR A 287 4.04 -11.43 -24.59
CA TYR A 287 4.59 -11.11 -23.26
C TYR A 287 4.42 -9.63 -22.85
N PRO A 288 4.92 -8.62 -23.60
CA PRO A 288 4.75 -7.21 -23.22
C PRO A 288 3.28 -6.79 -23.24
N LEU A 289 2.48 -7.26 -24.19
CA LEU A 289 1.06 -6.90 -24.30
C LEU A 289 0.24 -7.41 -23.12
N PHE A 290 0.43 -8.67 -22.70
CA PHE A 290 -0.21 -9.18 -21.48
C PHE A 290 0.34 -8.52 -20.21
N SER A 291 1.65 -8.25 -20.15
CA SER A 291 2.26 -7.56 -19.01
C SER A 291 1.65 -6.17 -18.79
N LEU A 292 1.46 -5.38 -19.86
CA LEU A 292 0.85 -4.05 -19.76
C LEU A 292 -0.64 -4.09 -19.37
N ASP A 293 -1.46 -5.04 -19.88
CA ASP A 293 -2.87 -5.16 -19.46
C ASP A 293 -2.99 -5.50 -17.97
N GLU A 294 -2.08 -6.35 -17.48
CA GLU A 294 -2.06 -6.83 -16.10
C GLU A 294 -1.50 -5.79 -15.13
N ILE A 295 -0.37 -5.11 -15.44
CA ILE A 295 0.12 -3.95 -14.68
C ILE A 295 -0.98 -2.88 -14.56
N GLY A 296 -1.65 -2.59 -15.68
CA GLY A 296 -2.78 -1.65 -15.71
C GLY A 296 -4.02 -2.12 -14.96
N ALA A 297 -4.14 -3.41 -14.62
CA ALA A 297 -5.18 -3.96 -13.75
C ALA A 297 -4.76 -3.91 -12.26
N GLU A 298 -3.54 -4.34 -11.96
CA GLU A 298 -2.92 -4.35 -10.63
C GLU A 298 -2.95 -2.97 -9.96
N LEU A 299 -2.62 -1.91 -10.69
CA LEU A 299 -2.58 -0.54 -10.15
C LEU A 299 -3.98 0.05 -9.85
N GLN A 300 -5.09 -0.55 -10.34
CA GLN A 300 -6.43 0.04 -10.17
C GLN A 300 -6.98 -0.01 -8.75
N ASN A 301 -6.54 -0.98 -7.94
CA ASN A 301 -6.97 -1.16 -6.55
C ASN A 301 -5.77 -1.20 -5.58
N PRO A 302 -5.22 -0.02 -5.21
CA PRO A 302 -4.00 0.07 -4.39
C PRO A 302 -4.15 -0.43 -2.94
N PHE A 303 -5.36 -0.80 -2.49
CA PHE A 303 -5.64 -1.19 -1.11
C PHE A 303 -5.69 -2.72 -0.89
N SER A 304 -5.82 -3.51 -1.96
CA SER A 304 -6.01 -4.96 -1.89
C SER A 304 -4.67 -5.69 -1.71
N PRO A 305 -4.49 -6.50 -0.65
CA PRO A 305 -3.24 -7.24 -0.43
C PRO A 305 -2.98 -8.34 -1.46
N ARG A 306 -3.97 -8.65 -2.33
CA ARG A 306 -3.82 -9.59 -3.45
C ARG A 306 -3.02 -9.01 -4.63
N ASN A 307 -2.85 -7.69 -4.67
CA ASN A 307 -2.18 -7.01 -5.76
C ASN A 307 -0.69 -6.86 -5.43
N LEU A 308 0.20 -7.13 -6.39
CA LEU A 308 1.66 -7.08 -6.22
C LEU A 308 2.13 -5.70 -5.74
N SER A 309 1.56 -4.65 -6.33
CA SER A 309 1.93 -3.26 -6.06
C SER A 309 0.97 -2.55 -5.09
N HIS A 310 0.39 -3.26 -4.12
CA HIS A 310 -0.47 -2.63 -3.12
C HIS A 310 0.30 -1.69 -2.17
N LEU A 311 -0.40 -0.74 -1.56
CA LEU A 311 0.19 0.16 -0.57
C LEU A 311 0.53 -0.60 0.71
N PRO A 312 1.67 -0.30 1.38
CA PRO A 312 2.12 -1.01 2.58
C PRO A 312 1.35 -0.48 3.82
N LEU A 313 0.03 -0.66 3.81
CA LEU A 313 -0.87 -0.01 4.76
C LEU A 313 -0.63 -0.45 6.20
N ASP A 314 -0.23 -1.70 6.42
CA ASP A 314 0.01 -2.26 7.76
C ASP A 314 1.16 -1.50 8.45
N GLY A 315 2.32 -1.42 7.80
CA GLY A 315 3.45 -0.62 8.28
C GLY A 315 3.16 0.88 8.36
N ILE A 316 2.23 1.42 7.55
CA ILE A 316 1.78 2.82 7.70
C ILE A 316 0.93 2.97 8.98
N CYS A 317 -0.03 2.08 9.22
CA CYS A 317 -0.89 2.11 10.40
C CYS A 317 -0.09 1.91 11.69
N ASP A 318 0.79 0.92 11.74
CA ASP A 318 1.67 0.64 12.89
C ASP A 318 2.53 1.86 13.26
N ASN A 319 3.09 2.54 12.26
CA ASN A 319 3.88 3.76 12.49
C ASN A 319 3.03 4.91 13.02
N ILE A 320 1.81 5.12 12.52
CA ILE A 320 0.89 6.13 13.07
C ILE A 320 0.52 5.79 14.51
N ALA A 321 0.07 4.55 14.76
CA ALA A 321 -0.33 4.08 16.09
C ALA A 321 0.82 4.25 17.09
N LYS A 322 2.03 3.80 16.75
CA LYS A 322 3.24 3.99 17.57
C LYS A 322 3.55 5.47 17.84
N ASN A 323 3.41 6.35 16.85
CA ASN A 323 3.68 7.78 17.03
C ASN A 323 2.65 8.46 17.94
N VAL A 324 1.38 8.11 17.83
CA VAL A 324 0.30 8.70 18.64
C VAL A 324 0.29 8.14 20.06
N LEU A 325 0.50 6.84 20.24
CA LEU A 325 0.55 6.21 21.57
C LEU A 325 1.76 6.68 22.39
N ALA A 326 2.91 6.95 21.76
CA ALA A 326 4.08 7.50 22.44
C ALA A 326 3.84 8.90 23.07
N LEU A 327 2.78 9.61 22.67
CA LEU A 327 2.38 10.87 23.32
C LEU A 327 1.73 10.64 24.69
N ILE A 328 1.18 9.45 24.95
CA ILE A 328 0.69 9.04 26.27
C ILE A 328 1.89 8.81 27.19
N ASP A 329 2.85 7.98 26.76
CA ASP A 329 4.05 7.64 27.53
C ASP A 329 4.91 8.89 27.87
N GLN A 330 4.96 9.88 26.98
CA GLN A 330 5.68 11.14 27.21
C GLN A 330 4.97 12.10 28.18
N ARG A 331 3.67 11.92 28.41
CA ARG A 331 2.85 12.75 29.31
C ARG A 331 2.81 12.21 30.74
N ASP A 332 3.09 10.91 30.90
CA ASP A 332 3.27 10.25 32.19
C ASP A 332 4.70 9.65 32.35
N PRO A 333 5.77 10.49 32.35
CA PRO A 333 7.05 10.06 32.88
C PRO A 333 6.89 9.86 34.40
N GLY A 334 7.01 8.60 34.84
CA GLY A 334 6.69 8.15 36.21
C GLY A 334 7.50 8.80 37.33
#